data_AF-A0A011MTD9-F1
#
_entry.id   AF-A0A011MTD9-F1
#
_cell.length_a   1.000
_cell.length_b   1.000
_cell.length_c   1.000
_cell.angle_alpha   90.00
_cell.angle_beta   90.00
_cell.angle_gamma   90.00
#
_symmetry.space_group_name_H-M   'P 1'
#
loop_
_entity.id
_entity.type
_entity.pdbx_description
1 polymer ?
#
loop_
_entity_poly.entity_id
_entity_poly.type
_entity_poly.pdbx_seq_one_letter_code
_entity_poly.pdbx_strand_id
1 'polypeptide(L)'
;MLCVADYLDALQWIESIGGVGAAIARSEANLGVIADFVAANDWISFLARDPATRSNTSVCLSVTLAAEQVKKMVKLLEAEGVACDIGSYKDAPAGIRIWCGATIESADLQALMPWLAWAYEQVAA
;
A
#
# COMPACT_ATOMS: atom_id res chain seq x y z
N MET A 1 -9.04 30.98 5.08
CA MET A 1 -9.82 29.74 4.94
C MET A 1 -8.84 28.58 4.97
N LEU A 2 -8.93 27.68 5.96
CA LEU A 2 -7.88 26.67 6.22
C LEU A 2 -7.58 25.77 5.02
N CYS A 3 -8.60 25.34 4.27
CA CYS A 3 -8.39 24.49 3.09
C CYS A 3 -7.59 25.15 1.95
N VAL A 4 -7.55 26.49 1.86
CA VAL A 4 -6.66 27.17 0.89
C VAL A 4 -5.21 27.11 1.35
N ALA A 5 -4.98 27.26 2.66
CA ALA A 5 -3.64 27.19 3.22
C ALA A 5 -3.05 25.78 3.04
N ASP A 6 -3.81 24.73 3.34
CA ASP A 6 -3.36 23.34 3.18
C ASP A 6 -3.03 23.02 1.71
N TYR A 7 -3.82 23.54 0.76
CA TYR A 7 -3.56 23.31 -0.65
C TYR A 7 -2.30 24.04 -1.14
N LEU A 8 -2.09 25.27 -0.68
CA LEU A 8 -0.86 26.02 -1.01
C LEU A 8 0.39 25.38 -0.38
N ASP A 9 0.28 24.82 0.81
CA ASP A 9 1.36 24.06 1.47
C ASP A 9 1.69 22.78 0.68
N ALA A 10 0.67 22.01 0.30
CA ALA A 10 0.86 20.82 -0.53
C ALA A 10 1.50 21.14 -1.89
N LEU A 11 1.09 22.24 -2.53
CA LEU A 11 1.70 22.69 -3.79
C LEU A 11 3.16 23.11 -3.61
N GLN A 12 3.48 23.86 -2.56
CA GLN A 12 4.86 24.23 -2.24
C GLN A 12 5.73 23.00 -1.97
N TRP A 13 5.20 22.02 -1.25
CA TRP A 13 5.90 20.76 -1.04
C TRP A 13 6.15 20.01 -2.35
N ILE A 14 5.15 19.90 -3.24
CA ILE A 14 5.31 19.30 -4.57
C ILE A 14 6.39 20.04 -5.38
N GLU A 15 6.42 21.37 -5.37
CA GLU A 15 7.48 22.14 -6.03
C GLU A 15 8.85 21.82 -5.43
N SER A 16 8.96 21.76 -4.10
CA SER A 16 10.22 21.52 -3.39
C SER A 16 10.86 20.15 -3.68
N ILE A 17 10.06 19.13 -4.00
CA ILE A 17 10.56 17.79 -4.32
C ILE A 17 10.91 17.61 -5.81
N GLY A 18 10.70 18.62 -6.66
CA GLY A 18 10.94 18.55 -8.11
C GLY A 18 9.66 18.47 -8.96
N GLY A 19 8.51 18.85 -8.41
CA GLY A 19 7.24 18.96 -9.12
C GLY A 19 6.56 17.63 -9.42
N VAL A 20 5.60 17.66 -10.35
CA VAL A 20 4.75 16.50 -10.70
C VAL A 20 5.56 15.30 -11.19
N GLY A 21 6.66 15.52 -11.92
CA GLY A 21 7.53 14.44 -12.41
C GLY A 21 8.17 13.66 -11.26
N ALA A 22 8.68 14.36 -10.24
CA ALA A 22 9.23 13.72 -9.05
C ALA A 22 8.16 13.00 -8.22
N ALA A 23 6.95 13.59 -8.11
CA ALA A 23 5.83 12.96 -7.41
C ALA A 23 5.40 11.63 -8.07
N ILE A 24 5.34 11.58 -9.40
CA ILE A 24 5.06 10.35 -10.17
C ILE A 24 6.17 9.33 -9.93
N ALA A 25 7.44 9.73 -10.12
CA ALA A 25 8.58 8.84 -9.94
C ALA A 25 8.63 8.21 -8.53
N ARG A 26 8.29 8.98 -7.48
CA ARG A 26 8.16 8.46 -6.11
C ARG A 26 7.08 7.38 -6.01
N SER A 27 5.90 7.61 -6.58
CA SER A 27 4.82 6.61 -6.58
C SER A 27 5.14 5.34 -7.39
N GLU A 28 5.85 5.47 -8.50
CA GLU A 28 6.31 4.33 -9.30
C GLU A 28 7.39 3.51 -8.57
N ALA A 29 8.34 4.18 -7.92
CA ALA A 29 9.34 3.52 -7.07
C ALA A 29 8.67 2.76 -5.90
N ASN A 30 7.67 3.38 -5.27
CA ASN A 30 6.89 2.75 -4.21
C ASN A 30 6.13 1.50 -4.70
N LEU A 31 5.49 1.57 -5.86
CA LEU A 31 4.88 0.39 -6.50
C LEU A 31 5.92 -0.69 -6.78
N GLY A 32 7.15 -0.31 -7.18
CA GLY A 32 8.27 -1.22 -7.39
C GLY A 32 8.58 -2.08 -6.17
N VAL A 33 8.63 -1.48 -4.97
CA VAL A 33 8.84 -2.22 -3.71
C VAL A 33 7.78 -3.31 -3.51
N ILE A 34 6.50 -2.97 -3.76
CA ILE A 34 5.41 -3.95 -3.62
C ILE A 34 5.48 -5.00 -4.73
N ALA A 35 5.83 -4.62 -5.95
CA ALA A 35 5.96 -5.55 -7.07
C ALA A 35 7.05 -6.59 -6.82
N ASP A 36 8.20 -6.17 -6.29
CA ASP A 36 9.29 -7.06 -5.92
C ASP A 36 8.86 -8.03 -4.80
N PHE A 37 8.16 -7.52 -3.78
CA PHE A 37 7.63 -8.36 -2.70
C PHE A 37 6.60 -9.38 -3.21
N VAL A 38 5.67 -8.95 -4.06
CA VAL A 38 4.66 -9.83 -4.67
C VAL A 38 5.31 -10.90 -5.55
N ALA A 39 6.34 -10.55 -6.33
CA ALA A 39 7.06 -11.51 -7.15
C ALA A 39 7.83 -12.57 -6.35
N ALA A 40 8.20 -12.25 -5.11
CA ALA A 40 8.91 -13.15 -4.20
C ALA A 40 8.00 -14.05 -3.35
N ASN A 41 6.68 -13.88 -3.40
CA ASN A 41 5.73 -14.53 -2.49
C ASN A 41 4.50 -15.09 -3.22
N ASP A 42 4.33 -16.41 -3.22
CA ASP A 42 3.24 -17.09 -3.96
C ASP A 42 1.84 -16.87 -3.37
N TRP A 43 1.76 -16.38 -2.13
CA TRP A 43 0.51 -16.21 -1.40
C TRP A 43 -0.15 -14.85 -1.61
N ILE A 44 0.53 -13.88 -2.22
CA ILE A 44 0.02 -12.53 -2.46
C ILE A 44 0.12 -12.17 -3.94
N SER A 45 -0.86 -11.44 -4.46
CA SER A 45 -0.89 -11.04 -5.87
C SER A 45 -1.60 -9.70 -6.04
N PHE A 46 -1.36 -9.01 -7.16
CA PHE A 46 -2.14 -7.83 -7.50
C PHE A 46 -3.60 -8.21 -7.78
N LEU A 47 -4.53 -7.46 -7.19
CA LEU A 47 -5.96 -7.63 -7.47
C LEU A 47 -6.25 -7.34 -8.95
N ALA A 48 -5.66 -6.27 -9.47
CA ALA A 48 -5.70 -5.93 -10.89
C ALA A 48 -4.67 -6.78 -11.67
N ARG A 49 -5.18 -7.70 -12.49
CA ARG A 49 -4.35 -8.67 -13.24
C ARG A 49 -3.52 -7.99 -14.32
N ASP A 50 -4.13 -7.11 -15.10
CA ASP A 50 -3.45 -6.34 -16.14
C ASP A 50 -2.53 -5.29 -15.51
N PRO A 51 -1.19 -5.38 -15.72
CA PRO A 51 -0.24 -4.40 -15.21
C PRO A 51 -0.58 -2.95 -15.58
N ALA A 52 -1.16 -2.71 -16.76
CA ALA A 52 -1.52 -1.36 -17.22
C ALA A 52 -2.66 -0.73 -16.40
N THR A 53 -3.40 -1.53 -15.65
CA THR A 53 -4.55 -1.09 -14.83
C THR A 53 -4.22 -1.05 -13.33
N ARG A 54 -2.98 -1.37 -12.93
CA ARG A 54 -2.56 -1.30 -11.54
C ARG A 54 -2.34 0.16 -11.14
N SER A 55 -2.99 0.57 -10.05
CA SER A 55 -2.71 1.87 -9.43
C SER A 55 -1.34 1.82 -8.74
N ASN A 56 -0.53 2.85 -8.96
CA ASN A 56 0.73 3.07 -8.25
C ASN A 56 0.58 3.92 -6.98
N THR A 57 -0.60 4.48 -6.71
CA THR A 57 -0.86 5.31 -5.53
C THR A 57 -1.76 4.62 -4.50
N SER A 58 -2.62 3.69 -4.93
CA SER A 58 -3.44 2.85 -4.06
C SER A 58 -3.41 1.41 -4.57
N VAL A 59 -2.43 0.65 -4.07
CA VAL A 59 -2.12 -0.69 -4.54
C VAL A 59 -3.03 -1.70 -3.87
N CYS A 60 -3.93 -2.32 -4.63
CA CYS A 60 -4.83 -3.37 -4.15
C CYS A 60 -4.23 -4.76 -4.39
N LEU A 61 -4.17 -5.57 -3.34
CA LEU A 61 -3.57 -6.90 -3.35
C LEU A 61 -4.59 -7.94 -2.89
N SER A 62 -4.62 -9.07 -3.60
CA SER A 62 -5.30 -10.29 -3.18
C SER A 62 -4.34 -11.17 -2.39
N VAL A 63 -4.86 -11.79 -1.34
CA VAL A 63 -4.10 -12.67 -0.43
C VAL A 63 -4.76 -14.04 -0.44
N THR A 64 -3.96 -15.11 -0.50
CA THR A 64 -4.41 -16.51 -0.53
C THR A 64 -4.81 -16.95 0.87
N LEU A 65 -5.91 -16.38 1.37
CA LEU A 65 -6.52 -16.61 2.67
C LEU A 65 -8.03 -16.53 2.56
N ALA A 66 -8.76 -17.18 3.48
CA ALA A 66 -10.19 -16.96 3.62
C ALA A 66 -10.46 -15.51 4.10
N ALA A 67 -11.61 -14.94 3.77
CA ALA A 67 -11.96 -13.56 4.13
C ALA A 67 -11.82 -13.27 5.64
N GLU A 68 -12.16 -14.23 6.49
CA GLU A 68 -12.00 -14.08 7.95
C GLU A 68 -10.54 -14.09 8.40
N GLN A 69 -9.65 -14.82 7.71
CA GLN A 69 -8.21 -14.78 7.97
C GLN A 69 -7.59 -13.46 7.51
N VAL A 70 -8.02 -12.92 6.36
CA VAL A 70 -7.60 -11.58 5.91
C VAL A 70 -8.00 -10.52 6.94
N LYS A 71 -9.22 -10.58 7.48
CA LYS A 71 -9.66 -9.68 8.56
C LYS A 71 -8.79 -9.80 9.81
N LYS A 72 -8.36 -11.02 10.19
CA LYS A 72 -7.44 -11.24 11.30
C LYS A 72 -6.05 -10.64 11.01
N MET A 73 -5.52 -10.84 9.80
CA MET A 73 -4.24 -10.26 9.37
C MET A 73 -4.25 -8.74 9.47
N VAL A 74 -5.31 -8.09 8.95
CA VAL A 74 -5.48 -6.63 9.03
C VAL A 74 -5.49 -6.14 10.48
N LYS A 75 -6.27 -6.80 11.36
CA LYS A 75 -6.34 -6.45 12.78
C LYS A 75 -5.01 -6.65 13.51
N LEU A 76 -4.25 -7.68 13.14
CA LEU A 76 -2.95 -7.96 13.74
C LEU A 76 -1.94 -6.85 13.40
N LEU A 77 -1.87 -6.45 12.12
CA LEU A 77 -1.03 -5.34 11.68
C LEU A 77 -1.42 -4.00 12.31
N GLU A 78 -2.72 -3.76 12.48
CA GLU A 78 -3.23 -2.56 13.16
C GLU A 78 -2.88 -2.56 14.67
N ALA A 79 -2.97 -3.72 15.33
CA ALA A 79 -2.65 -3.85 16.75
C ALA A 79 -1.15 -3.60 17.05
N GLU A 80 -0.27 -3.96 16.12
CA GLU A 80 1.17 -3.67 16.20
C GLU A 80 1.50 -2.22 15.77
N GLY A 81 0.51 -1.46 15.29
CA GLY A 81 0.69 -0.08 14.85
C GLY A 81 1.50 0.06 13.55
N VAL A 82 1.64 -1.01 12.77
CA VAL A 82 2.49 -1.05 11.56
C VAL A 82 1.70 -0.78 10.28
N ALA A 83 0.39 -1.05 10.28
CA ALA A 83 -0.49 -0.67 9.18
C ALA A 83 -1.91 -0.37 9.66
N CYS A 84 -2.33 0.88 9.49
CA CYS A 84 -3.69 1.33 9.80
C CYS A 84 -4.52 1.43 8.51
N ASP A 85 -5.80 1.06 8.58
CA ASP A 85 -6.74 1.15 7.43
C ASP A 85 -6.25 0.44 6.15
N ILE A 86 -5.51 -0.66 6.30
CA ILE A 86 -4.95 -1.44 5.18
C ILE A 86 -5.98 -2.43 4.57
N GLY A 87 -7.20 -2.47 5.10
CA GLY A 87 -8.28 -3.30 4.58
C GLY A 87 -8.74 -2.89 3.18
N SER A 88 -9.28 -3.85 2.43
CA SER A 88 -9.98 -3.55 1.17
C SER A 88 -11.29 -2.79 1.44
N TYR A 89 -11.77 -2.07 0.42
CA TYR A 89 -13.09 -1.44 0.45
C TYR A 89 -14.20 -2.47 0.68
N LYS A 90 -15.32 -2.05 1.26
CA LYS A 90 -16.46 -2.92 1.61
C LYS A 90 -16.97 -3.79 0.45
N ASP A 91 -16.99 -3.23 -0.75
CA ASP A 91 -17.52 -3.90 -1.95
C ASP A 91 -16.42 -4.58 -2.79
N ALA A 92 -15.16 -4.52 -2.35
CA ALA A 92 -14.05 -5.21 -3.00
C ALA A 92 -13.91 -6.65 -2.47
N PRO A 93 -13.34 -7.57 -3.26
CA PRO A 93 -12.93 -8.88 -2.77
C PRO A 93 -12.01 -8.77 -1.55
N ALA A 94 -12.01 -9.80 -0.70
CA ALA A 94 -11.12 -9.83 0.46
C ALA A 94 -9.65 -9.74 0.02
N GLY A 95 -8.94 -8.81 0.63
CA GLY A 95 -7.55 -8.48 0.33
C GLY A 95 -7.09 -7.28 1.14
N ILE A 96 -5.95 -6.73 0.77
CA ILE A 96 -5.36 -5.55 1.42
C ILE A 96 -5.12 -4.44 0.41
N ARG A 97 -5.02 -3.20 0.90
CA ARG A 97 -4.79 -2.01 0.09
C ARG A 97 -3.73 -1.13 0.75
N ILE A 98 -2.68 -0.81 0.00
CA ILE A 98 -1.53 -0.05 0.50
C ILE A 98 -1.45 1.27 -0.25
N TRP A 99 -1.29 2.37 0.48
CA TRP A 99 -1.04 3.67 -0.11
C TRP A 99 0.43 3.78 -0.53
N CYS A 100 0.66 4.26 -1.76
CA CYS A 100 1.99 4.37 -2.37
C CYS A 100 2.18 5.73 -3.06
N GLY A 101 1.34 6.72 -2.74
CA GLY A 101 1.42 8.08 -3.30
C GLY A 101 2.72 8.81 -2.95
N ALA A 102 2.87 10.02 -3.48
CA ALA A 102 4.11 10.80 -3.38
C ALA A 102 4.59 11.06 -1.94
N THR A 103 3.66 11.16 -0.98
CA THR A 103 3.95 11.41 0.44
C THR A 103 4.39 10.16 1.21
N ILE A 104 4.37 8.98 0.58
CA ILE A 104 4.82 7.74 1.19
C ILE A 104 6.30 7.54 0.87
N GLU A 105 7.09 7.24 1.89
CA GLU A 105 8.52 6.92 1.72
C GLU A 105 8.69 5.44 1.35
N SER A 106 9.56 5.15 0.38
CA SER A 106 9.83 3.76 -0.04
C SER A 106 10.42 2.92 1.10
N ALA A 107 11.15 3.55 2.02
CA ALA A 107 11.71 2.89 3.20
C ALA A 107 10.62 2.35 4.14
N ASP A 108 9.51 3.06 4.30
CA ASP A 108 8.38 2.61 5.13
C ASP A 108 7.69 1.40 4.49
N LEU A 109 7.58 1.39 3.15
CA LEU A 109 7.05 0.24 2.42
C LEU A 109 7.98 -0.98 2.57
N GLN A 110 9.30 -0.78 2.44
CA GLN A 110 10.28 -1.85 2.67
C GLN A 110 10.20 -2.41 4.09
N ALA A 111 10.00 -1.54 5.09
CA ALA A 111 9.80 -1.94 6.47
C ALA A 111 8.46 -2.69 6.68
N LEU A 112 7.41 -2.32 5.95
CA LEU A 112 6.10 -2.99 6.01
C LEU A 112 6.13 -4.42 5.45
N MET A 113 6.89 -4.67 4.38
CA MET A 113 6.92 -5.98 3.69
C MET A 113 7.15 -7.19 4.62
N PRO A 114 8.16 -7.21 5.51
CA PRO A 114 8.35 -8.34 6.44
C PRO A 114 7.21 -8.48 7.45
N TRP A 115 6.55 -7.38 7.84
CA TRP A 115 5.35 -7.44 8.69
C TRP A 115 4.18 -8.12 7.99
N LEU A 116 4.00 -7.90 6.68
CA LEU A 116 2.98 -8.60 5.89
C LEU A 116 3.24 -10.11 5.85
N ALA A 117 4.49 -10.52 5.62
CA ALA A 117 4.87 -11.93 5.62
C ALA A 117 4.61 -12.58 6.99
N TRP A 118 5.09 -11.94 8.07
CA TRP A 118 4.85 -12.42 9.44
C TRP A 118 3.34 -12.53 9.75
N ALA A 119 2.56 -11.48 9.46
CA ALA A 119 1.13 -11.47 9.77
C ALA A 119 0.37 -12.53 8.96
N TYR A 120 0.78 -12.79 7.71
CA TYR A 120 0.26 -13.88 6.90
C TYR A 120 0.52 -15.24 7.57
N GLU A 121 1.77 -15.52 7.96
CA GLU A 121 2.16 -16.77 8.64
C GLU A 121 1.38 -17.00 9.94
N GLN A 122 1.12 -15.96 10.73
CA GLN A 122 0.35 -16.06 11.98
C GLN A 122 -1.11 -16.48 11.78
N VAL A 123 -1.73 -16.15 10.63
CA VAL A 123 -3.15 -16.41 10.39
C VAL A 123 -3.43 -17.54 9.40
N ALA A 124 -2.42 -17.97 8.65
CA ALA A 124 -2.50 -19.06 7.69
C ALA A 124 -2.51 -20.45 8.37
N ALA A 125 -2.01 -20.53 9.61
CA ALA A 125 -1.99 -21.74 10.45
C ALA A 125 -3.38 -22.21 10.92
#